data_AF-A0A1E2RZW8-F1
#
_entry.id   AF-A0A1E2RZW8-F1
#
_cell.length_a   1.000
_cell.length_b   1.000
_cell.length_c   1.000
_cell.angle_alpha   90.00
_cell.angle_beta   90.00
_cell.angle_gamma   90.00
#
_symmetry.space_group_name_H-M   'P 1'
#
loop_
_entity.id
_entity.type
_entity.pdbx_description
1 polymer ?
#
loop_
_entity_poly.entity_id
_entity_poly.type
_entity_poly.pdbx_seq_one_letter_code
_entity_poly.pdbx_strand_id
1 'polypeptide(L)'
;MWRSFGFVLIVLPLAIILIALAVANRAPVDLVLDPFAGRFVVQIPLFLLIFGSLGLGLLIGGFATWISQGKWRKTARSRRREAYDLRRQADRLERELEAREADPHQPRLTAE
;
A
#
# COMPACT_ATOMS: atom_id res chain seq x y z
N MET A 1 -9.07 13.01 -13.58
CA MET A 1 -8.70 14.35 -13.05
C MET A 1 -9.44 14.73 -11.74
N TRP A 2 -10.61 14.16 -11.42
CA TRP A 2 -11.42 14.57 -10.26
C TRP A 2 -10.96 14.05 -8.88
N ARG A 3 -10.13 13.00 -8.84
CA ARG A 3 -9.66 12.41 -7.58
C ARG A 3 -8.75 13.36 -6.77
N SER A 4 -8.10 14.33 -7.42
CA SER A 4 -7.19 15.27 -6.78
C SER A 4 -7.90 16.47 -6.14
N PHE A 5 -9.11 16.83 -6.60
CA PHE A 5 -9.82 18.01 -6.09
C PHE A 5 -10.24 17.84 -4.63
N GLY A 6 -10.72 16.66 -4.23
CA GLY A 6 -11.06 16.37 -2.84
C GLY A 6 -9.84 16.39 -1.91
N PHE A 7 -8.68 15.94 -2.40
CA PHE A 7 -7.43 16.01 -1.65
C PHE A 7 -7.01 17.46 -1.39
N VAL A 8 -7.04 18.31 -2.41
CA VAL A 8 -6.71 19.73 -2.25
C VAL A 8 -7.65 20.42 -1.26
N LEU A 9 -8.94 20.11 -1.32
CA LEU A 9 -9.94 20.68 -0.40
C LEU A 9 -9.67 20.34 1.08
N ILE A 10 -9.06 19.19 1.36
CA ILE A 10 -8.73 18.76 2.72
C ILE A 10 -7.34 19.23 3.13
N VAL A 11 -6.36 19.09 2.25
CA VAL A 11 -4.95 19.35 2.56
C VAL A 11 -4.65 20.83 2.65
N LEU A 12 -5.30 21.67 1.83
CA LEU A 12 -5.08 23.11 1.86
C LEU A 12 -5.49 23.75 3.20
N PRO A 13 -6.72 23.56 3.73
CA PRO A 13 -7.07 24.11 5.04
C PRO A 13 -6.26 23.48 6.17
N LEU A 14 -5.96 22.19 6.09
CA LEU A 14 -5.08 21.53 7.06
C LEU A 14 -3.69 22.18 7.08
N ALA A 15 -3.09 22.43 5.92
CA ALA A 15 -1.80 23.11 5.79
C ALA A 15 -1.84 24.53 6.37
N ILE A 16 -2.92 25.29 6.13
CA ILE A 16 -3.11 26.62 6.70
C ILE A 16 -3.14 26.56 8.24
N ILE A 17 -3.93 25.65 8.81
CA ILE A 17 -4.00 25.45 10.27
C ILE A 17 -2.62 25.10 10.84
N LEU A 18 -1.92 24.19 10.18
CA LEU A 18 -0.59 23.77 10.56
C LEU A 18 0.41 24.95 10.54
N ILE A 19 0.43 25.74 9.46
CA ILE A 19 1.29 26.93 9.37
C ILE A 19 0.92 27.97 10.43
N ALA A 20 -0.37 28.22 10.64
CA ALA A 20 -0.84 29.15 11.67
C ALA A 20 -0.42 28.70 13.08
N LEU A 21 -0.54 27.40 13.38
CA LEU A 21 -0.06 26.81 14.63
C LEU A 21 1.46 26.99 14.76
N ALA A 22 2.21 26.83 13.67
CA ALA A 22 3.66 27.01 13.66
C ALA A 22 4.09 28.44 13.98
N VAL A 23 3.45 29.42 13.31
CA VAL A 23 3.75 30.85 13.47
C VAL A 23 3.33 31.34 14.85
N ALA A 24 2.15 30.93 15.32
CA ALA A 24 1.65 31.28 16.65
C ALA A 24 2.51 30.67 17.78
N ASN A 25 2.99 29.44 17.59
CA ASN A 25 3.80 28.70 18.56
C ASN A 25 5.28 28.66 18.17
N ARG A 26 5.83 29.83 17.81
CA ARG A 26 7.27 30.01 17.55
C ARG A 26 8.12 30.11 18.82
N ALA A 27 7.47 30.30 19.97
CA ALA A 27 8.17 30.41 21.24
C ALA A 27 8.91 29.10 21.54
N PRO A 28 10.19 29.17 21.96
CA PRO A 28 10.92 27.98 22.39
C PRO A 28 10.29 27.43 23.67
N VAL A 29 10.16 26.10 23.72
CA VAL A 29 9.70 25.36 24.90
C VAL A 29 10.83 24.44 25.35
N ASP A 30 10.98 24.28 26.66
CA ASP A 30 11.93 23.34 27.24
C ASP A 30 11.45 21.91 27.01
N LEU A 31 12.10 21.21 26.07
CA LEU A 31 11.98 19.76 25.97
C LEU A 31 12.98 19.13 26.95
N VAL A 32 12.45 18.57 28.03
CA VAL A 32 13.24 17.80 28.99
C VAL A 32 13.21 16.33 28.58
N LEU A 33 14.37 15.81 28.16
CA LEU A 33 14.60 14.41 27.89
C LEU A 33 15.40 13.83 29.07
N ASP A 34 14.83 12.85 29.76
CA ASP A 34 15.53 12.13 30.83
C ASP A 34 15.62 10.63 30.47
N PRO A 35 16.60 10.24 29.63
CA PRO A 35 16.71 8.85 29.20
C PRO A 35 17.29 7.92 30.28
N PHE A 36 18.13 8.42 31.21
CA PHE A 36 18.84 7.59 32.21
C PHE A 36 19.29 8.38 33.46
N ALA A 37 18.42 9.17 34.09
CA ALA A 37 18.73 10.06 35.24
C ALA A 37 19.67 11.23 34.93
N GLY A 38 19.81 11.58 33.64
CA GLY A 38 20.54 12.73 33.15
C GLY A 38 19.54 13.72 32.56
N ARG A 39 19.37 14.88 33.20
CA ARG A 39 18.44 15.91 32.74
C ARG A 39 19.00 16.62 31.50
N PHE A 40 18.57 16.21 30.31
CA PHE A 40 18.92 16.87 29.05
C PHE A 40 17.80 17.80 28.63
N VAL A 41 18.02 19.12 28.71
CA VAL A 41 17.03 20.14 28.35
C VAL A 41 17.43 20.78 27.04
N VAL A 42 16.55 20.72 26.04
CA VAL A 42 16.73 21.40 24.76
C VAL A 42 15.57 22.36 24.54
N GLN A 43 15.90 23.62 24.30
CA GLN A 43 14.92 24.61 23.90
C GLN A 43 14.63 24.46 22.42
N ILE A 44 13.42 24.01 22.09
CA ILE A 44 12.96 23.91 20.71
C ILE A 44 11.56 24.49 20.58
N PRO A 45 11.26 25.19 19.47
CA PRO A 45 9.89 25.60 19.19
C PRO A 45 8.94 24.41 19.12
N LEU A 46 7.76 24.54 19.75
CA LEU A 46 6.76 23.46 19.86
C LEU A 46 6.33 22.93 18.48
N PHE A 47 6.29 23.80 17.46
CA PHE A 47 5.90 23.39 16.12
C PHE A 47 6.83 22.30 15.56
N LEU A 48 8.14 22.37 15.83
CA LEU A 48 9.10 21.35 15.37
C LEU A 48 8.81 19.98 15.98
N LEU A 49 8.35 19.93 17.23
CA LEU A 49 7.95 18.67 17.87
C LEU A 49 6.71 18.07 17.21
N ILE A 50 5.68 18.89 16.98
CA ILE A 50 4.43 18.43 16.37
C ILE A 50 4.67 17.97 14.94
N PHE A 51 5.34 18.77 14.10
CA PHE A 51 5.64 18.38 12.72
C PHE A 51 6.65 17.25 12.63
N GLY A 52 7.67 17.26 13.49
CA GLY A 52 8.67 16.19 13.55
C GLY A 52 8.03 14.86 13.88
N SER A 53 7.17 14.81 14.91
CA SER A 53 6.45 13.59 15.30
C SER A 53 5.46 13.12 14.24
N LEU A 54 4.70 14.04 13.63
CA LEU A 54 3.79 13.71 12.53
C LEU A 54 4.54 13.16 11.31
N GLY A 55 5.61 13.85 10.90
CA GLY A 55 6.48 13.44 9.79
C GLY A 55 7.13 12.09 10.06
N LEU A 56 7.64 11.86 11.27
CA LEU A 56 8.20 10.58 11.69
C LEU A 56 7.17 9.46 11.64
N GLY A 57 5.94 9.72 12.12
CA GLY A 57 4.83 8.77 12.03
C GLY A 57 4.47 8.42 10.58
N LEU A 58 4.45 9.41 9.68
CA LEU A 58 4.23 9.19 8.25
C LEU A 58 5.36 8.38 7.60
N LEU A 59 6.61 8.67 7.95
CA LEU A 59 7.77 7.92 7.45
C LEU A 59 7.69 6.46 7.90
N ILE A 60 7.48 6.21 9.19
CA ILE A 60 7.36 4.86 9.75
C ILE A 60 6.18 4.13 9.12
N GLY A 61 5.00 4.76 9.07
CA GLY A 61 3.80 4.17 8.48
C GLY A 61 3.96 3.88 6.98
N GLY A 62 4.60 4.79 6.24
CA GLY A 62 4.95 4.62 4.83
C GLY A 62 5.93 3.48 4.62
N PHE A 63 6.98 3.39 5.44
CA PHE A 63 7.98 2.31 5.38
C PHE A 63 7.35 0.96 5.72
N ALA A 64 6.53 0.89 6.77
CA ALA A 64 5.79 -0.30 7.15
C ALA A 64 4.85 -0.77 6.04
N THR A 65 4.14 0.16 5.40
CA THR A 65 3.28 -0.12 4.24
C THR A 65 4.10 -0.62 3.06
N TRP A 66 5.25 -0.02 2.79
CA TRP A 66 6.14 -0.42 1.70
C TRP A 66 6.69 -1.84 1.90
N ILE A 67 7.14 -2.18 3.10
CA ILE A 67 7.59 -3.53 3.44
C ILE A 67 6.43 -4.54 3.33
N SER A 68 5.26 -4.19 3.85
CA SER A 68 4.04 -5.01 3.77
C SER A 68 3.65 -5.29 2.32
N GLN A 69 3.62 -4.24 1.48
CA GLN A 69 3.32 -4.36 0.04
C GLN A 69 4.44 -5.05 -0.75
N GLY A 70 5.70 -4.95 -0.30
CA GLY A 70 6.85 -5.59 -0.92
C GLY A 70 6.71 -7.12 -1.01
N LYS A 71 6.12 -7.75 0.01
CA LYS A 71 5.85 -9.20 0.05
C LYS A 71 4.92 -9.65 -1.08
N TRP A 72 3.96 -8.82 -1.48
CA TRP A 72 2.98 -9.12 -2.53
C TRP A 72 3.54 -9.06 -3.96
N ARG A 73 4.72 -8.46 -4.16
CA ARG A 73 5.36 -8.39 -5.50
C ARG A 73 5.77 -9.75 -6.06
N LYS A 74 6.01 -10.76 -5.20
CA LYS A 74 6.25 -12.15 -5.63
C LYS A 74 4.93 -12.89 -5.87
N THR A 75 3.96 -12.73 -4.97
CA THR A 75 2.64 -13.37 -5.07
C THR A 75 1.88 -12.94 -6.33
N ALA A 76 1.94 -11.66 -6.70
CA ALA A 76 1.31 -11.17 -7.93
C ALA A 76 1.90 -11.82 -9.19
N ARG A 77 3.18 -12.21 -9.18
CA ARG A 77 3.83 -12.89 -10.31
C ARG A 77 3.53 -14.39 -10.34
N SER A 78 3.45 -15.08 -9.20
CA SER A 78 3.07 -16.51 -9.20
C SER A 78 1.60 -16.68 -9.57
N ARG A 79 0.70 -15.87 -9.02
CA ARG A 79 -0.74 -15.88 -9.35
C ARG A 79 -1.00 -15.70 -10.83
N ARG A 80 -0.21 -14.85 -11.51
CA ARG A 80 -0.33 -14.62 -12.95
C ARG A 80 0.18 -15.80 -13.80
N ARG A 81 1.20 -16.53 -13.32
CA ARG A 81 1.71 -17.74 -13.98
C ARG A 81 0.74 -18.91 -13.81
N GLU A 82 0.28 -19.16 -12.59
CA GLU A 82 -0.72 -20.19 -12.31
C GLU A 82 -1.99 -19.99 -13.13
N ALA A 83 -2.49 -18.75 -13.24
CA ALA A 83 -3.64 -18.45 -14.09
C ALA A 83 -3.38 -18.71 -15.58
N TYR A 84 -2.17 -18.45 -16.07
CA TYR A 84 -1.79 -18.73 -17.46
C TYR A 84 -1.69 -20.24 -17.73
N ASP A 85 -1.09 -20.98 -16.80
CA ASP A 85 -0.92 -22.44 -16.92
C ASP A 85 -2.28 -23.16 -16.85
N LEU A 86 -3.17 -22.73 -15.96
CA LEU A 86 -4.55 -23.24 -15.89
C LEU A 86 -5.32 -22.96 -17.19
N ARG A 87 -5.19 -21.74 -17.73
CA ARG A 87 -5.82 -21.38 -19.02
C ARG A 87 -5.31 -22.27 -20.16
N ARG A 88 -3.99 -22.51 -20.20
CA ARG A 88 -3.37 -23.38 -21.21
C ARG A 88 -3.87 -24.82 -21.12
N GLN A 89 -4.05 -25.35 -19.91
CA GLN A 89 -4.55 -26.71 -19.70
C GLN A 89 -6.00 -26.83 -20.16
N ALA A 90 -6.84 -25.83 -19.85
CA ALA A 90 -8.21 -25.76 -20.35
C ALA A 90 -8.26 -25.77 -21.88
N ASP A 91 -7.52 -24.88 -22.54
CA ASP A 91 -7.46 -24.82 -24.00
C ASP A 91 -6.95 -26.14 -24.63
N ARG A 92 -6.06 -26.87 -23.94
CA ARG A 92 -5.53 -28.15 -24.42
C ARG A 92 -6.58 -29.26 -24.33
N LEU A 93 -7.30 -29.34 -23.20
CA LEU A 93 -8.39 -30.29 -23.00
C LEU A 93 -9.53 -30.05 -23.97
N GLU A 94 -9.89 -28.78 -24.23
CA GLU A 94 -10.90 -28.41 -25.22
C GLU A 94 -10.54 -28.93 -26.62
N ARG A 95 -9.29 -28.73 -27.05
CA ARG A 95 -8.81 -29.27 -28.35
C ARG A 95 -8.77 -30.79 -28.41
N GLU A 96 -8.43 -31.46 -27.30
CA GLU A 96 -8.44 -32.93 -27.24
C GLU A 96 -9.86 -33.49 -27.31
N LEU A 97 -10.85 -32.79 -26.73
CA LEU A 97 -12.27 -33.13 -26.85
C LEU A 97 -12.78 -32.90 -28.28
N GLU A 98 -12.48 -31.74 -28.88
CA GLU A 98 -12.83 -31.44 -30.28
C GLU A 98 -12.20 -32.46 -31.24
N ALA A 99 -10.93 -32.83 -31.02
CA ALA A 99 -10.26 -33.85 -31.83
C ALA A 99 -10.85 -35.25 -31.63
N ARG A 100 -11.36 -35.58 -30.43
CA ARG A 100 -12.10 -36.82 -30.16
C ARG A 100 -13.48 -36.83 -30.80
N GLU A 101 -14.20 -35.71 -30.82
CA GLU A 101 -15.49 -35.57 -31.48
C GLU A 101 -15.37 -35.60 -33.01
N ALA A 102 -14.25 -35.10 -33.54
CA ALA A 102 -13.96 -35.11 -34.98
C ALA A 102 -13.47 -36.48 -35.49
N ASP A 103 -13.12 -37.42 -34.61
CA ASP A 103 -12.75 -38.79 -34.97
C ASP A 103 -14.01 -39.61 -35.33
N PRO A 104 -14.21 -40.03 -36.59
CA PRO A 104 -15.42 -40.73 -37.04
C PRO A 104 -15.59 -42.15 -36.46
N HIS A 105 -14.60 -42.69 -35.74
CA HIS A 105 -14.58 -44.08 -35.28
C HIS A 105 -14.93 -44.30 -33.80
N GLN A 106 -15.39 -43.27 -33.07
CA GLN A 106 -15.85 -43.49 -31.70
C GLN A 106 -17.22 -44.20 -31.68
N PRO A 107 -17.34 -45.38 -31.04
CA PRO A 107 -18.65 -45.92 -30.71
C PRO A 107 -19.26 -44.95 -29.70
N ARG A 108 -20.28 -44.21 -30.11
CA ARG A 108 -21.17 -43.49 -29.19
C ARG A 108 -21.64 -44.52 -28.18
N LEU A 109 -21.07 -44.51 -26.97
CA LEU A 109 -21.66 -45.19 -25.84
C LEU A 109 -22.93 -44.41 -25.54
N THR A 110 -24.00 -44.87 -26.19
CA THR A 110 -25.38 -44.49 -25.94
C THR A 110 -25.60 -44.60 -24.45
N ALA A 111 -25.86 -43.46 -23.82
CA ALA A 111 -26.50 -43.42 -22.53
C ALA A 111 -27.87 -44.11 -22.69
N GLU A 112 -27.98 -45.32 -22.14
CA GLU A 112 -29.22 -45.84 -21.58
C GLU A 112 -29.12 -45.75 -20.04
#